data_AF-A0A519V695-F1
#
_entry.id   AF-A0A519V695-F1
#
_cell.length_a   1.000
_cell.length_b   1.000
_cell.length_c   1.000
_cell.angle_alpha   90.00
_cell.angle_beta   90.00
_cell.angle_gamma   90.00
#
_symmetry.space_group_name_H-M   'P 1'
#
loop_
_entity.id
_entity.type
_entity.pdbx_description
1 polymer ?
#
loop_
_entity_poly.entity_id
_entity_poly.type
_entity_poly.pdbx_seq_one_letter_code
_entity_poly.pdbx_strand_id
1 'polypeptide(L)' 'AWFANASPLRSGWAWGQSYLQDGVAAFEADYGKGKLFAFGPEITFRSQTHGTFKWMFNQLYKQK' A
#
# COMPACT_ATOMS: atom_id res chain seq x y z
N ALA A 1 -6.88 -1.18 -0.75
CA ALA A 1 -6.88 -1.27 0.73
C ALA A 1 -7.27 0.09 1.30
N TRP A 2 -8.03 0.13 2.40
CA TRP A 2 -8.49 1.39 3.03
C TRP A 2 -8.50 1.28 4.56
N PHE A 3 -8.55 2.41 5.27
CA PHE A 3 -8.65 2.47 6.73
C PHE A 3 -10.12 2.58 7.17
N ALA A 4 -10.67 1.50 7.73
CA ALA A 4 -12.11 1.38 7.99
C ALA A 4 -12.64 2.14 9.23
N ASN A 5 -11.76 2.67 10.08
CA ASN A 5 -12.16 3.38 11.30
C ASN A 5 -11.11 4.42 11.71
N ALA A 6 -11.46 5.26 12.68
CA ALA A 6 -10.61 6.32 13.23
C ALA A 6 -9.45 5.84 14.12
N SER A 7 -9.42 4.55 14.47
CA SER A 7 -8.40 3.94 15.33
C SER A 7 -7.75 2.71 14.67
N PRO A 8 -7.11 2.85 13.49
CA PRO A 8 -6.54 1.72 12.74
C PRO A 8 -5.32 1.08 13.43
N LEU A 9 -4.74 1.71 14.45
CA LEU A 9 -3.58 1.22 15.16
C LEU A 9 -3.88 -0.09 15.92
N ARG A 10 -3.13 -1.15 15.63
CA ARG A 10 -3.21 -2.42 16.36
C ARG A 10 -2.26 -2.48 17.56
N SER A 11 -1.09 -1.88 17.43
CA SER A 11 -0.06 -1.82 18.49
C SER A 11 0.98 -0.75 18.16
N GLY A 12 1.68 -0.26 19.18
CA GLY A 12 2.73 0.76 19.02
C GLY A 12 2.18 2.17 19.11
N TRP A 13 2.57 3.04 18.17
CA TRP A 13 2.28 4.47 18.24
C TRP A 13 1.82 5.03 16.89
N ALA A 14 0.67 5.70 16.89
CA ALA A 14 0.17 6.42 15.72
C ALA A 14 -0.46 7.75 16.12
N TRP A 15 0.20 8.84 15.74
CA TRP A 15 -0.31 10.20 15.89
C TRP A 15 -1.20 10.54 14.71
N GLY A 16 -2.36 11.16 14.98
CA GLY A 16 -3.25 11.61 13.91
C GLY A 16 -3.88 10.47 13.10
N GLN A 17 -3.98 9.26 13.65
CA GLN A 17 -4.60 8.11 12.95
C GLN A 17 -6.07 8.35 12.56
N SER A 18 -6.76 9.28 13.23
CA SER A 18 -8.09 9.75 12.86
C SER A 18 -8.14 10.38 11.46
N TYR A 19 -7.05 11.02 11.01
CA TYR A 19 -6.96 11.58 9.66
C TYR A 19 -6.89 10.50 8.57
N LEU A 20 -6.61 9.25 8.95
CA LEU A 20 -6.57 8.13 8.02
C LEU A 20 -7.95 7.56 7.75
N GLN A 21 -8.96 7.86 8.57
CA GLN A 21 -10.30 7.31 8.45
C GLN A 21 -10.85 7.49 7.02
N ASP A 22 -11.37 6.41 6.44
CA ASP A 22 -11.90 6.33 5.08
C ASP A 22 -10.86 6.66 3.97
N GLY A 23 -9.60 6.85 4.35
CA GLY A 23 -8.47 7.05 3.46
C GLY A 23 -8.10 5.78 2.71
N VAL A 24 -7.75 5.96 1.43
CA VAL A 24 -7.27 4.87 0.58
C VAL A 24 -5.78 4.66 0.82
N ALA A 25 -5.42 3.50 1.35
CA ALA A 25 -4.03 3.12 1.61
C ALA A 25 -3.33 2.61 0.35
N ALA A 26 -4.07 1.95 -0.55
CA ALA A 26 -3.56 1.50 -1.84
C ALA A 26 -4.72 1.26 -2.82
N PHE A 27 -4.50 1.56 -4.11
CA PHE A 27 -5.45 1.30 -5.17
C PHE A 27 -4.76 0.83 -6.46
N GLU A 28 -5.57 0.24 -7.32
CA GLU A 28 -5.20 -0.14 -8.68
C GLU A 28 -6.14 0.57 -9.65
N ALA A 29 -5.62 1.01 -10.80
CA ALA A 29 -6.42 1.59 -11.87
C ALA A 29 -5.90 1.09 -13.23
N ASP A 30 -6.80 0.87 -14.17
CA ASP A 30 -6.43 0.63 -15.57
C ASP A 30 -6.00 1.96 -16.20
N TYR A 31 -4.81 1.98 -16.80
CA TYR A 31 -4.26 3.17 -17.45
C TYR A 31 -3.60 2.79 -18.78
N GLY A 32 -4.22 3.22 -19.88
CA GLY A 32 -3.80 2.86 -21.22
C GLY A 32 -3.83 1.34 -21.43
N LYS A 33 -2.66 0.75 -21.74
CA LYS A 33 -2.50 -0.69 -21.97
C LYS A 33 -2.04 -1.46 -20.72
N GLY A 34 -1.95 -0.79 -19.57
CA GLY A 34 -1.39 -1.37 -18.35
C GLY A 34 -2.21 -1.06 -17.11
N LYS A 35 -1.65 -1.44 -15.96
CA LYS A 35 -2.24 -1.24 -14.64
C LYS A 35 -1.33 -0.35 -13.82
N LEU A 36 -1.91 0.67 -13.20
CA LEU A 36 -1.25 1.53 -12.24
C LEU A 36 -1.55 1.01 -10.83
N PHE A 37 -0.50 0.77 -10.05
CA PHE A 37 -0.60 0.45 -8.64
C PHE A 37 -0.06 1.62 -7.81
N ALA A 38 -0.89 2.15 -6.92
CA ALA A 38 -0.52 3.26 -6.05
C ALA A 38 -0.61 2.81 -4.59
N PHE A 39 0.41 3.18 -3.81
CA PHE A 39 0.51 2.89 -2.39
C PHE A 39 0.79 4.18 -1.64
N GLY A 40 -0.02 4.50 -0.63
CA GLY A 40 0.21 5.62 0.28
C GLY A 40 1.43 5.44 1.18
N PRO A 41 1.65 4.26 1.82
CA PRO A 41 2.86 4.04 2.60
C PRO A 41 4.05 3.73 1.71
N GLU A 42 5.25 4.05 2.19
CA GLU A 42 6.51 3.68 1.53
C GLU A 42 6.74 2.16 1.66
N ILE A 43 6.25 1.40 0.69
CA ILE A 43 6.35 -0.07 0.67
C ILE A 43 7.79 -0.59 0.53
N THR A 44 8.76 0.29 0.26
CA THR A 44 10.19 0.00 0.13
C THR A 44 11.00 0.36 1.37
N PHE A 45 10.39 0.94 2.40
CA PHE A 45 11.11 1.41 3.58
C PHE A 45 11.86 0.26 4.28
N ARG A 46 13.17 0.45 4.52
CA ARG A 46 14.10 -0.55 5.11
C ARG A 46 14.28 -1.84 4.31
N SER A 47 14.15 -1.79 2.99
CA SER A 47 14.44 -2.95 2.15
C SER A 47 15.92 -3.32 2.12
N GLN A 48 16.25 -4.61 2.27
CA GLN A 48 17.63 -5.12 2.29
C GLN A 48 17.98 -5.99 1.07
N THR A 49 17.05 -6.80 0.52
CA THR A 49 17.32 -7.68 -0.65
C THR A 49 16.09 -7.92 -1.55
N HIS A 50 16.31 -8.39 -2.79
CA HIS A 50 15.30 -8.56 -3.85
C HIS A 50 14.05 -9.37 -3.43
N GLY A 51 14.18 -10.30 -2.48
CA GLY A 51 13.08 -11.16 -2.00
C GLY A 51 12.08 -10.49 -1.05
N THR A 52 12.35 -9.27 -0.58
CA THR A 52 11.51 -8.59 0.43
C THR A 52 10.29 -7.89 -0.18
N PHE A 53 10.24 -7.65 -1.49
CA PHE A 53 9.22 -6.78 -2.12
C PHE A 53 8.08 -7.53 -2.81
N LYS A 54 7.39 -8.41 -2.08
CA LYS A 54 6.25 -9.16 -2.64
C LYS A 54 5.17 -8.25 -3.24
N TRP A 55 4.87 -7.11 -2.62
CA TRP A 55 3.87 -6.16 -3.14
C TRP A 55 4.31 -5.39 -4.38
N MET A 56 5.62 -5.22 -4.60
CA MET A 56 6.15 -4.57 -5.80
C MET A 56 6.26 -5.58 -6.95
N PHE A 57 7.04 -6.65 -6.74
CA PHE A 57 7.40 -7.57 -7.82
C PHE A 57 6.25 -8.47 -8.26
N ASN A 58 5.38 -8.92 -7.35
CA ASN A 58 4.26 -9.79 -7.74
C ASN A 58 3.27 -9.07 -8.66
N GLN A 59 3.21 -7.74 -8.65
CA GLN A 59 2.34 -7.00 -9.55
C GLN A 59 2.94 -6.90 -10.97
N LEU A 60 4.27 -6.90 -11.09
CA LEU A 60 4.96 -6.89 -12.38
C LEU A 60 4.83 -8.23 -13.12
N TYR A 61 4.84 -9.36 -12.40
CA TYR A 61 4.76 -10.70 -13.00
C TYR A 61 3.32 -11.19 -13.25
N LYS A 62 2.30 -10.42 -12.86
CA LYS A 62 0.88 -10.80 -13.04
C LYS A 62 0.31 -10.48 -14.42
N GLN A 63 1.12 -9.97 -15.35
CA GLN A 63 0.68 -9.81 -16.74
C GLN A 63 0.57 -11.19 -17.41
N LYS A 64 -0.67 -11.63 -17.65
CA LYS A 64 -0.99 -12.56 -18.73
C LYS A 64 -1.46 -11.75 -19.92
#